data_AF-A0AAD7EAH9-F1
#
_entry.id   AF-A0AAD7EAH9-F1
#
_cell.length_a   1.000
_cell.length_b   1.000
_cell.length_c   1.000
_cell.angle_alpha   90.00
_cell.angle_beta   90.00
_cell.angle_gamma   90.00
#
_symmetry.space_group_name_H-M   'P 1'
#
loop_
_entity.id
_entity.type
_entity.pdbx_description
1 polymer ?
#
loop_
_entity_poly.entity_id
_entity_poly.type
_entity_poly.pdbx_seq_one_letter_code
_entity_poly.pdbx_strand_id
1 'polypeptide(L)'
;MQMKPAGFFRDSIRHILLRSSTVFSDGDTYELLGLCPKLVALLIVGSLAKPALLPIFQLMPQIRKWGDCLQDLFGSYRAINLSRPFFRAVFREDDTQMYGELAALPDCTHLCLNGNVAVEALIQILKKGPFLRVLVNFWHVGDTTRAPATLPFADVRFVVLIHRNYWSDWEEGARGEKDFWATADAFVERKRRGDSDRVMLFAGTPDDNSVNALTKLWCGPQSSRVRRNTEAG
;
A
#
# COMPACT_ATOMS: atom_id res chain seq x y z
N MET A 1 -34.16 3.20 -3.28
CA MET A 1 -32.86 3.39 -2.62
C MET A 1 -33.11 3.40 -1.12
N GLN A 2 -32.62 2.41 -0.37
CA GLN A 2 -32.85 2.37 1.08
C GLN A 2 -31.79 3.23 1.78
N MET A 3 -32.20 4.28 2.48
CA MET A 3 -31.27 5.12 3.24
C MET A 3 -30.77 4.37 4.47
N LYS A 4 -29.48 4.51 4.79
CA LYS A 4 -28.91 4.00 6.04
C LYS A 4 -29.24 4.98 7.18
N PRO A 5 -29.53 4.50 8.40
CA PRO A 5 -29.77 5.38 9.54
C PRO A 5 -28.49 6.15 9.90
N ALA A 6 -28.60 7.35 10.47
CA ALA A 6 -27.44 8.17 10.85
C ALA A 6 -26.45 7.43 11.78
N GLY A 7 -26.96 6.58 12.69
CA GLY A 7 -26.12 5.76 13.57
C GLY A 7 -25.22 4.76 12.83
N PHE A 8 -25.55 4.39 11.58
CA PHE A 8 -24.73 3.49 10.78
C PHE A 8 -23.32 4.04 10.53
N PHE A 9 -23.20 5.33 10.19
CA PHE A 9 -21.90 5.97 9.96
C PHE A 9 -21.04 5.97 11.22
N ARG A 10 -21.67 6.31 12.35
CA ARG A 10 -21.00 6.36 13.65
C ARG A 10 -20.51 5.00 14.12
N ASP A 11 -21.34 3.98 13.96
CA ASP A 11 -21.15 2.71 14.66
C ASP A 11 -20.52 1.62 13.79
N SER A 12 -20.70 1.68 12.47
CA SER A 12 -20.35 0.57 11.58
C SER A 12 -19.23 0.89 10.58
N ILE A 13 -19.03 2.16 10.22
CA ILE A 13 -18.00 2.50 9.23
C ILE A 13 -16.60 2.40 9.85
N ARG A 14 -15.73 1.66 9.17
CA ARG A 14 -14.32 1.42 9.54
C ARG A 14 -13.35 1.67 8.39
N HIS A 15 -13.83 1.56 7.16
CA HIS A 15 -13.06 1.74 5.94
C HIS A 15 -13.82 2.71 5.05
N ILE A 16 -13.13 3.72 4.54
CA ILE A 16 -13.67 4.64 3.54
C ILE A 16 -12.69 4.70 2.38
N LEU A 17 -13.24 4.58 1.18
CA LEU A 17 -12.58 4.92 -0.08
C LEU A 17 -13.31 6.14 -0.65
N LEU A 18 -12.61 7.26 -0.73
CA LEU A 18 -13.09 8.47 -1.37
C LEU A 18 -12.41 8.60 -2.73
N ARG A 19 -13.21 8.57 -3.77
CA ARG A 19 -12.78 8.98 -5.10
C ARG A 19 -13.25 10.40 -5.33
N SER A 20 -12.32 11.26 -5.70
CA SER A 20 -12.61 12.60 -6.22
C SER A 20 -13.70 12.45 -7.26
N SER A 21 -14.85 12.99 -6.91
CA SER A 21 -16.01 13.05 -7.76
C SER A 21 -16.46 14.50 -7.76
N THR A 22 -17.04 14.95 -8.86
CA THR A 22 -17.62 16.30 -8.95
C THR A 22 -18.83 16.49 -8.02
N VAL A 23 -19.22 15.47 -7.27
CA VAL A 23 -20.45 15.41 -6.48
C VAL A 23 -20.22 15.83 -5.03
N PHE A 24 -19.05 15.57 -4.46
CA PHE A 24 -18.74 15.92 -3.07
C PHE A 24 -17.79 17.09 -3.01
N SER A 25 -18.20 18.15 -2.30
CA SER A 25 -17.27 19.20 -1.91
C SER A 25 -16.32 18.69 -0.82
N ASP A 26 -15.22 19.41 -0.62
CA ASP A 26 -14.31 19.17 0.50
C ASP A 26 -15.06 19.25 1.85
N GLY A 27 -16.01 20.19 1.96
CA GLY A 27 -16.87 20.34 3.14
C GLY A 27 -17.71 19.10 3.43
N ASP A 28 -18.37 18.54 2.41
CA ASP A 28 -19.17 17.31 2.56
C ASP A 28 -18.30 16.13 2.97
N THR A 29 -17.06 16.07 2.45
CA THR A 29 -16.08 15.05 2.82
C THR A 29 -15.71 15.17 4.30
N TYR A 30 -15.43 16.37 4.80
CA TYR A 30 -15.10 16.57 6.21
C TYR A 30 -16.27 16.24 7.14
N GLU A 31 -17.49 16.61 6.75
CA GLU A 31 -18.69 16.27 7.50
C GLU A 31 -18.87 14.75 7.58
N LEU A 32 -18.77 14.05 6.44
CA LEU A 32 -18.84 12.58 6.38
C LEU A 32 -17.80 11.93 7.29
N LEU A 33 -16.55 12.41 7.27
CA LEU A 33 -15.49 11.89 8.13
C LEU A 33 -15.78 12.14 9.62
N GLY A 34 -16.35 13.30 9.95
CA GLY A 34 -16.79 13.63 11.32
C GLY A 34 -17.89 12.70 11.84
N LEU A 35 -18.71 12.13 10.95
CA LEU A 35 -19.73 11.14 11.29
C LEU A 35 -19.15 9.72 11.53
N CYS A 36 -17.87 9.48 11.24
CA CYS A 36 -17.25 8.17 11.26
C CYS A 36 -16.11 8.05 12.30
N PRO A 37 -16.36 8.27 13.62
CA PRO A 37 -15.33 8.32 14.66
C PRO A 37 -14.61 7.00 14.90
N LYS A 38 -15.06 5.88 14.31
CA LYS A 38 -14.42 4.56 14.39
C LYS A 38 -13.60 4.21 13.14
N LEU A 39 -13.36 5.16 12.24
CA LEU A 39 -12.60 4.96 11.00
C LEU A 39 -11.20 4.42 11.30
N VAL A 40 -10.80 3.33 10.64
CA VAL A 40 -9.50 2.66 10.79
C VAL A 40 -8.64 2.81 9.53
N ALA A 41 -9.28 2.88 8.37
CA ALA A 41 -8.62 2.96 7.08
C ALA A 41 -9.28 4.01 6.19
N LEU A 42 -8.47 4.87 5.59
CA LEU A 42 -8.92 5.91 4.67
C LEU A 42 -8.04 5.91 3.44
N LEU A 43 -8.66 5.73 2.28
CA LEU A 43 -8.05 5.87 0.96
C LEU A 43 -8.73 7.04 0.27
N ILE A 44 -7.96 8.04 -0.13
CA ILE A 44 -8.44 9.20 -0.88
C ILE A 44 -7.72 9.23 -2.21
N VAL A 45 -8.48 9.53 -3.26
CA VAL A 45 -8.02 9.45 -4.64
C VAL A 45 -8.40 10.74 -5.32
N GLY A 46 -7.40 11.52 -5.72
CA GLY A 46 -7.59 12.82 -6.38
C GLY A 46 -7.36 14.01 -5.45
N SER A 47 -7.85 15.18 -5.86
CA SER A 47 -7.59 16.44 -5.18
C SER A 47 -8.64 16.72 -4.11
N LEU A 48 -8.23 16.62 -2.85
CA LEU A 48 -8.95 17.15 -1.68
C LEU A 48 -8.03 18.20 -1.04
N ALA A 49 -8.56 19.24 -0.39
CA ALA A 49 -7.76 20.15 0.46
C ALA A 49 -7.31 19.41 1.74
N LYS A 50 -6.33 18.52 1.58
CA LYS A 50 -5.94 17.55 2.60
C LYS A 50 -5.37 18.16 3.89
N PRO A 51 -4.79 19.38 3.97
CA PRO A 51 -4.35 19.94 5.26
C PRO A 51 -5.47 20.12 6.28
N ALA A 52 -6.70 20.36 5.82
CA ALA A 52 -7.87 20.46 6.71
C ALA A 52 -8.31 19.11 7.30
N LEU A 53 -7.75 17.98 6.84
CA LEU A 53 -7.94 16.68 7.48
C LEU A 53 -7.12 16.52 8.77
N LEU A 54 -6.05 17.29 8.97
CA LEU A 54 -5.18 17.13 10.13
C LEU A 54 -5.90 17.33 11.47
N PRO A 55 -6.76 18.35 11.67
CA PRO A 55 -7.58 18.46 12.88
C PRO A 55 -8.53 17.27 13.04
N ILE A 56 -9.11 16.77 11.95
CA ILE A 56 -10.04 15.63 11.96
C ILE A 56 -9.31 14.35 12.40
N PHE A 57 -8.09 14.11 11.92
CA PHE A 57 -7.28 12.96 12.32
C PHE A 57 -6.81 13.02 13.77
N GLN A 58 -6.67 14.20 14.36
CA GLN A 58 -6.40 14.31 15.80
C GLN A 58 -7.53 13.74 16.66
N LEU A 59 -8.76 13.77 16.14
CA LEU A 59 -9.93 13.21 16.80
C LEU A 59 -10.13 11.71 16.48
N MET A 60 -9.36 11.17 15.54
CA MET A 60 -9.43 9.77 15.10
C MET A 60 -8.09 9.05 15.29
N PRO A 61 -7.62 8.92 16.54
CA PRO A 61 -6.32 8.33 16.85
C PRO A 61 -6.24 6.84 16.52
N GLN A 62 -7.32 6.20 16.04
CA GLN A 62 -7.37 4.80 15.62
C GLN A 62 -7.15 4.58 14.12
N ILE A 63 -7.01 5.63 13.30
CA ILE A 63 -6.66 5.44 11.89
C ILE A 63 -5.25 4.82 11.81
N ARG A 64 -5.12 3.73 11.06
CA ARG A 64 -3.87 2.98 10.88
C ARG A 64 -3.47 2.81 9.44
N LYS A 65 -4.42 2.85 8.50
CA LYS A 65 -4.15 2.74 7.06
C LYS A 65 -4.49 4.06 6.38
N TRP A 66 -3.50 4.63 5.69
CA TRP A 66 -3.68 5.80 4.85
C TRP A 66 -3.27 5.46 3.42
N GLY A 67 -4.14 5.77 2.47
CA GLY A 67 -3.80 5.71 1.06
C GLY A 67 -4.06 7.06 0.41
N ASP A 68 -3.01 7.82 0.19
CA ASP A 68 -2.96 9.03 -0.62
C ASP A 68 -1.53 9.62 -0.56
N CYS A 69 -1.27 10.69 -1.30
CA CYS A 69 -0.06 11.49 -1.15
C CYS A 69 -0.01 12.21 0.21
N LEU A 70 1.01 11.91 1.02
CA LEU A 70 1.24 12.60 2.30
C LEU A 70 1.61 14.07 2.13
N GLN A 71 2.23 14.45 1.02
CA GLN A 71 2.59 15.85 0.76
C GLN A 71 1.35 16.73 0.80
N ASP A 72 0.28 16.28 0.17
CA ASP A 72 -0.99 16.99 0.15
C ASP A 72 -1.58 17.12 1.57
N LEU A 73 -1.44 16.10 2.41
CA LEU A 73 -1.95 16.10 3.78
C LEU A 73 -1.23 17.12 4.69
N PHE A 74 0.07 17.30 4.52
CA PHE A 74 0.84 18.17 5.42
C PHE A 74 1.25 19.51 4.80
N GLY A 75 1.01 19.71 3.49
CA GLY A 75 1.48 20.87 2.71
C GLY A 75 3.00 20.91 2.52
N SER A 76 3.76 20.51 3.55
CA SER A 76 5.20 20.27 3.52
C SER A 76 5.55 19.12 4.47
N TYR A 77 6.48 18.26 4.05
CA TYR A 77 6.96 17.15 4.88
C TYR A 77 7.67 17.64 6.16
N ARG A 78 8.24 18.85 6.17
CA ARG A 78 8.86 19.45 7.37
C ARG A 78 7.84 19.73 8.47
N ALA A 79 6.55 19.81 8.12
CA ALA A 79 5.46 20.00 9.06
C ALA A 79 4.91 18.67 9.62
N ILE A 80 5.40 17.51 9.15
CA ILE A 80 5.00 16.21 9.68
C ILE A 80 5.57 16.08 11.09
N ASN A 81 4.71 16.18 12.10
CA ASN A 81 5.11 15.96 13.47
C ASN A 81 5.25 14.46 13.77
N LEU A 82 6.42 13.88 13.46
CA LEU A 82 6.80 12.46 13.64
C LEU A 82 6.55 11.90 15.06
N SER A 83 6.28 12.73 16.07
CA SER A 83 6.00 12.28 17.44
C SER A 83 4.58 11.76 17.67
N ARG A 84 3.67 11.88 16.68
CA ARG A 84 2.30 11.37 16.78
C ARG A 84 2.25 9.90 16.35
N PRO A 85 1.30 9.08 16.85
CA PRO A 85 1.10 7.76 16.30
C PRO A 85 0.68 7.89 14.83
N PHE A 86 1.61 7.58 13.92
CA PHE A 86 1.37 7.69 12.48
C PHE A 86 0.67 6.45 11.94
N PHE A 87 0.23 6.58 10.69
CA PHE A 87 -0.27 5.48 9.91
C PHE A 87 0.73 4.31 9.93
N ARG A 88 0.25 3.13 10.35
CA ARG A 88 1.05 1.90 10.33
C ARG A 88 1.28 1.40 8.91
N ALA A 89 0.33 1.69 8.03
CA ALA A 89 0.37 1.39 6.61
C ALA A 89 0.12 2.65 5.78
N VAL A 90 1.05 2.95 4.88
CA VAL A 90 0.97 4.09 3.95
C VAL A 90 1.04 3.57 2.52
N PHE A 91 0.09 3.98 1.68
CA PHE A 91 0.12 3.81 0.23
C PHE A 91 0.31 5.16 -0.45
N ARG A 92 1.31 5.28 -1.32
CA ARG A 92 1.71 6.56 -1.93
C ARG A 92 1.87 6.48 -3.44
N GLU A 93 1.55 7.59 -4.10
CA GLU A 93 1.85 7.89 -5.50
C GLU A 93 2.87 9.05 -5.59
N ASP A 94 3.97 8.82 -6.32
CA ASP A 94 4.72 9.81 -7.13
C ASP A 94 5.49 11.02 -6.53
N ASP A 95 6.11 10.96 -5.35
CA ASP A 95 7.13 12.00 -5.03
C ASP A 95 8.45 11.46 -4.47
N THR A 96 9.52 11.62 -5.26
CA THR A 96 10.82 11.01 -4.99
C THR A 96 11.59 11.67 -3.85
N GLN A 97 11.22 12.90 -3.46
CA GLN A 97 11.98 13.65 -2.47
C GLN A 97 11.74 13.18 -1.03
N MET A 98 10.62 12.51 -0.75
CA MET A 98 10.22 12.17 0.63
C MET A 98 10.55 10.74 1.08
N TYR A 99 11.26 9.96 0.26
CA TYR A 99 11.55 8.57 0.61
C TYR A 99 12.38 8.44 1.89
N GLY A 100 13.25 9.41 2.19
CA GLY A 100 14.04 9.43 3.42
C GLY A 100 13.19 9.62 4.68
N GLU A 101 12.21 10.52 4.61
CA GLU A 101 11.32 10.91 5.72
C GLU A 101 10.27 9.83 5.99
N LEU A 102 9.73 9.22 4.93
CA LEU A 102 8.80 8.09 5.04
C LEU A 102 9.41 6.93 5.83
N ALA A 103 10.69 6.69 5.65
CA ALA A 103 11.42 5.66 6.37
C ALA A 103 11.59 6.00 7.86
N ALA A 104 11.55 7.28 8.23
CA ALA A 104 11.74 7.75 9.61
C ALA A 104 10.43 7.77 10.42
N LEU A 105 9.29 7.38 9.84
CA LEU A 105 8.01 7.30 10.56
C LEU A 105 8.09 6.19 11.63
N PRO A 106 7.97 6.52 12.93
CA PRO A 106 8.29 5.58 14.01
C PRO A 106 7.34 4.38 14.10
N ASP A 107 6.09 4.53 13.66
CA ASP A 107 5.09 3.46 13.69
C ASP A 107 4.83 2.83 12.31
N CYS A 108 5.53 3.28 11.27
CA CYS A 108 5.33 2.77 9.91
C CYS A 108 5.94 1.38 9.78
N THR A 109 5.07 0.38 9.67
CA THR A 109 5.45 -1.03 9.50
C THR A 109 5.26 -1.50 8.06
N HIS A 110 4.40 -0.82 7.31
CA HIS A 110 3.99 -1.17 5.96
C HIS A 110 4.04 0.07 5.09
N LEU A 111 4.87 0.05 4.05
CA LEU A 111 4.95 1.14 3.09
C LEU A 111 4.76 0.58 1.69
N CYS A 112 3.87 1.17 0.93
CA CYS A 112 3.65 0.85 -0.48
C CYS A 112 3.89 2.11 -1.30
N LEU A 113 4.76 1.98 -2.28
CA LEU A 113 5.09 3.05 -3.21
C LEU A 113 4.61 2.64 -4.59
N ASN A 114 3.93 3.55 -5.27
CA ASN A 114 3.46 3.38 -6.63
C ASN A 114 4.47 3.94 -7.63
N GLY A 115 4.59 3.27 -8.78
CA GLY A 115 5.33 3.76 -9.94
C GLY A 115 6.83 3.40 -9.97
N ASN A 116 7.56 4.12 -10.83
CA ASN A 116 8.99 3.88 -11.09
C ASN A 116 9.87 4.49 -9.99
N VAL A 117 9.87 3.87 -8.81
CA VAL A 117 10.71 4.30 -7.68
C VAL A 117 12.19 4.02 -7.97
N ALA A 118 13.04 5.04 -7.83
CA ALA A 118 14.49 4.88 -7.95
C ALA A 118 15.04 3.84 -6.95
N VAL A 119 15.95 2.98 -7.42
CA VAL A 119 16.50 1.87 -6.62
C VAL A 119 17.21 2.38 -5.36
N GLU A 120 17.95 3.47 -5.49
CA GLU A 120 18.68 4.11 -4.39
C GLU A 120 17.72 4.54 -3.28
N ALA A 121 16.54 5.03 -3.64
CA ALA A 121 15.53 5.42 -2.69
C ALA A 121 14.93 4.23 -1.93
N LEU A 122 14.63 3.13 -2.63
CA LEU A 122 14.17 1.89 -2.00
C LEU A 122 15.20 1.38 -0.98
N ILE A 123 16.48 1.40 -1.34
CA ILE A 123 17.58 1.01 -0.44
C ILE A 123 17.65 1.95 0.76
N GLN A 124 17.52 3.26 0.56
CA GLN A 124 17.53 4.24 1.66
C GLN A 124 16.36 4.02 2.62
N ILE A 125 15.17 3.74 2.10
CA ILE A 125 13.99 3.43 2.93
C ILE A 125 14.25 2.20 3.80
N LEU A 126 14.72 1.12 3.19
CA LEU A 126 15.00 -0.13 3.89
C LEU A 126 16.07 0.09 4.98
N LYS A 127 17.11 0.89 4.70
CA LYS A 127 18.16 1.20 5.69
C LYS A 127 17.66 2.07 6.84
N LYS A 128 16.83 3.07 6.56
CA LYS A 128 16.40 4.09 7.54
C LYS A 128 15.13 3.71 8.31
N GLY A 129 14.38 2.71 7.87
CA GLY A 129 13.15 2.24 8.53
C GLY A 129 13.37 1.06 9.46
N PRO A 130 13.74 1.25 10.74
CA PRO A 130 13.98 0.16 11.67
C PRO A 130 12.71 -0.64 12.00
N PHE A 131 11.55 0.01 11.94
CA PHE A 131 10.24 -0.62 12.23
C PHE A 131 9.54 -1.15 10.98
N LEU A 132 10.09 -0.86 9.80
CA LEU A 132 9.50 -1.28 8.54
C LEU A 132 9.57 -2.81 8.44
N ARG A 133 8.41 -3.45 8.30
CA ARG A 133 8.27 -4.90 8.13
C ARG A 133 8.12 -5.28 6.67
N VAL A 134 7.42 -4.46 5.90
CA VAL A 134 7.13 -4.70 4.49
C VAL A 134 7.30 -3.39 3.71
N LEU A 135 8.11 -3.42 2.67
CA LEU A 135 8.19 -2.39 1.64
C LEU A 135 7.67 -2.98 0.32
N VAL A 136 6.52 -2.50 -0.13
CA VAL A 136 5.93 -2.85 -1.42
C VAL A 136 6.31 -1.80 -2.45
N ASN A 137 6.91 -2.22 -3.55
CA ASN A 137 7.00 -1.43 -4.77
C ASN A 137 5.91 -1.90 -5.74
N PHE A 138 4.88 -1.08 -5.91
CA PHE A 138 3.75 -1.36 -6.79
C PHE A 138 4.12 -1.00 -8.23
N TRP A 139 4.25 -2.03 -9.06
CA TRP A 139 4.74 -1.91 -10.44
C TRP A 139 3.59 -2.07 -11.43
N HIS A 140 3.40 -1.09 -12.31
CA HIS A 140 2.41 -1.16 -13.38
C HIS A 140 2.95 -1.93 -14.58
N VAL A 141 2.15 -2.86 -15.13
CA VAL A 141 2.55 -3.66 -16.30
C VAL A 141 2.86 -2.81 -17.54
N GLY A 142 2.34 -1.58 -17.60
CA GLY A 142 2.64 -0.61 -18.67
C GLY A 142 4.02 0.03 -18.58
N ASP A 143 4.65 0.02 -17.40
CA ASP A 143 6.03 0.48 -17.20
C ASP A 143 7.01 -0.60 -17.68
N THR A 144 7.10 -0.72 -19.00
CA THR A 144 7.92 -1.72 -19.71
C THR A 144 9.40 -1.33 -19.81
N THR A 145 9.80 -0.20 -19.22
CA THR A 145 11.22 0.14 -19.07
C THR A 145 11.83 -0.88 -18.11
N ARG A 146 12.66 -1.77 -18.67
CA ARG A 146 13.38 -2.89 -18.01
C ARG A 146 13.44 -2.74 -16.49
N ALA A 147 12.88 -3.73 -15.79
CA ALA A 147 13.08 -3.88 -14.36
C ALA A 147 14.57 -3.71 -14.03
N PRO A 148 14.94 -2.77 -13.17
CA PRO A 148 16.34 -2.55 -12.88
C PRO A 148 16.93 -3.84 -12.31
N ALA A 149 18.03 -4.31 -12.88
CA ALA A 149 18.73 -5.54 -12.44
C ALA A 149 19.19 -5.47 -10.97
N THR A 150 19.06 -4.31 -10.34
CA THR A 150 19.63 -3.93 -9.04
C THR A 150 18.59 -3.72 -7.94
N LEU A 151 17.34 -4.12 -8.14
CA LEU A 151 16.32 -4.04 -7.07
C LEU A 151 16.79 -4.77 -5.79
N PRO A 152 16.42 -4.29 -4.59
CA PRO A 152 16.94 -4.79 -3.31
C PRO A 152 16.29 -6.12 -2.88
N PHE A 153 16.21 -7.10 -3.77
CA PHE A 153 15.59 -8.41 -3.51
C PHE A 153 16.24 -9.19 -2.37
N ALA A 154 17.50 -8.90 -2.07
CA ALA A 154 18.22 -9.48 -0.94
C ALA A 154 17.63 -9.08 0.42
N ASP A 155 16.95 -7.93 0.50
CA ASP A 155 16.25 -7.54 1.73
C ASP A 155 14.93 -8.33 1.82
N VAL A 156 14.74 -9.05 2.92
CA VAL A 156 13.54 -9.89 3.14
C VAL A 156 12.26 -9.08 3.21
N ARG A 157 12.34 -7.80 3.58
CA ARG A 157 11.17 -6.90 3.71
C ARG A 157 10.71 -6.35 2.37
N PHE A 158 11.56 -6.41 1.34
CA PHE A 158 11.26 -5.87 0.03
C PHE A 158 10.39 -6.83 -0.78
N VAL A 159 9.29 -6.28 -1.28
CA VAL A 159 8.28 -6.95 -2.09
C VAL A 159 8.04 -6.09 -3.32
N VAL A 160 8.04 -6.71 -4.49
CA VAL A 160 7.46 -6.09 -5.68
C VAL A 160 6.07 -6.65 -5.84
N LEU A 161 5.11 -5.77 -6.08
CA LEU A 161 3.72 -6.13 -6.34
C LEU A 161 3.39 -5.69 -7.76
N ILE A 162 3.24 -6.66 -8.67
CA ILE A 162 2.71 -6.41 -10.01
C ILE A 162 1.21 -6.68 -9.91
N HIS A 163 0.38 -5.65 -9.90
CA HIS A 163 -1.06 -5.78 -9.66
C HIS A 163 -1.85 -4.82 -10.55
N ARG A 164 -2.94 -5.30 -11.17
CA ARG A 164 -3.77 -4.48 -12.10
C ARG A 164 -4.90 -3.69 -11.45
N ASN A 165 -5.45 -4.15 -10.33
CA ASN A 165 -6.63 -3.54 -9.70
C ASN A 165 -6.56 -3.41 -8.17
N TYR A 166 -5.76 -2.48 -7.65
CA TYR A 166 -5.66 -2.25 -6.20
C TYR A 166 -6.99 -1.87 -5.53
N TRP A 167 -7.99 -1.45 -6.30
CA TRP A 167 -9.31 -1.10 -5.79
C TRP A 167 -10.06 -2.30 -5.26
N SER A 168 -10.07 -3.39 -6.04
CA SER A 168 -10.70 -4.64 -5.61
C SER A 168 -10.03 -5.17 -4.35
N ASP A 169 -8.71 -5.07 -4.27
CA ASP A 169 -7.97 -5.49 -3.07
C ASP A 169 -8.30 -4.64 -1.83
N TRP A 170 -8.45 -3.32 -2.00
CA TRP A 170 -8.92 -2.46 -0.92
C TRP A 170 -10.32 -2.84 -0.43
N GLU A 171 -11.24 -3.14 -1.36
CA GLU A 171 -12.60 -3.59 -1.04
C GLU A 171 -12.61 -4.94 -0.32
N GLU A 172 -11.79 -5.89 -0.77
CA GLU A 172 -11.58 -7.19 -0.11
C GLU A 172 -11.11 -6.97 1.33
N GLY A 173 -10.08 -6.15 1.53
CA GLY A 173 -9.60 -5.78 2.86
C GLY A 173 -10.67 -5.12 3.73
N ALA A 174 -11.53 -4.28 3.15
CA ALA A 174 -12.64 -3.65 3.86
C ALA A 174 -13.75 -4.64 4.26
N ARG A 175 -13.91 -5.75 3.53
CA ARG A 175 -14.80 -6.87 3.88
C ARG A 175 -14.19 -7.84 4.91
N GLY A 176 -12.93 -7.64 5.29
CA GLY A 176 -12.18 -8.57 6.14
C GLY A 176 -11.64 -9.78 5.38
N GLU A 177 -11.67 -9.74 4.06
CA GLU A 177 -10.99 -10.71 3.20
C GLU A 177 -9.48 -10.39 3.14
N LYS A 178 -8.72 -11.25 2.47
CA LYS A 178 -7.26 -11.15 2.43
C LYS A 178 -6.82 -10.10 1.41
N ASP A 179 -6.37 -8.94 1.91
CA ASP A 179 -5.80 -7.86 1.10
C ASP A 179 -4.33 -8.11 0.69
N PHE A 180 -3.77 -7.20 -0.12
CA PHE A 180 -2.42 -7.29 -0.65
C PHE A 180 -1.41 -7.15 0.48
N TRP A 181 -1.75 -6.44 1.57
CA TRP A 181 -0.90 -6.33 2.74
C TRP A 181 -0.72 -7.68 3.42
N ALA A 182 -1.82 -8.38 3.69
CA ALA A 182 -1.79 -9.72 4.25
C ALA A 182 -0.99 -10.69 3.37
N THR A 183 -1.04 -10.51 2.05
CA THR A 183 -0.26 -11.34 1.14
C THR A 183 1.22 -10.95 1.07
N ALA A 184 1.54 -9.66 1.13
CA ALA A 184 2.91 -9.17 1.22
C ALA A 184 3.58 -9.63 2.52
N ASP A 185 2.88 -9.56 3.66
CA ASP A 185 3.32 -10.15 4.94
C ASP A 185 3.62 -11.65 4.77
N ALA A 186 2.67 -12.42 4.21
CA ALA A 186 2.85 -13.85 3.99
C ALA A 186 4.05 -14.17 3.08
N PHE A 187 4.34 -13.31 2.11
CA PHE A 187 5.51 -13.45 1.23
C PHE A 187 6.81 -13.14 1.97
N VAL A 188 6.87 -12.05 2.73
CA VAL A 188 8.03 -11.72 3.59
C VAL A 188 8.31 -12.87 4.58
N GLU A 189 7.27 -13.46 5.17
CA GLU A 189 7.42 -14.61 6.06
C GLU A 189 7.95 -15.87 5.36
N ARG A 190 7.64 -16.09 4.07
CA ARG A 190 8.26 -17.16 3.29
C ARG A 190 9.72 -16.83 2.97
N LYS A 191 10.04 -15.59 2.61
CA LYS A 191 11.44 -15.15 2.39
C LYS A 191 12.30 -15.36 3.63
N ARG A 192 11.78 -15.01 4.81
CA ARG A 192 12.46 -15.22 6.11
C ARG A 192 12.79 -16.69 6.38
N ARG A 193 11.95 -17.61 5.90
CA ARG A 193 12.16 -19.06 6.00
C ARG A 193 13.07 -19.64 4.91
N GLY A 194 13.38 -18.87 3.87
CA GLY A 194 14.11 -19.36 2.69
C GLY A 194 13.23 -20.09 1.68
N ASP A 195 11.90 -19.97 1.78
CA ASP A 195 10.92 -20.76 1.03
C ASP A 195 10.42 -20.10 -0.27
N SER A 196 10.93 -18.94 -0.67
CA SER A 196 10.35 -18.18 -1.78
C SER A 196 11.34 -17.58 -2.77
N ASP A 197 10.83 -17.42 -3.98
CA ASP A 197 11.43 -16.63 -5.05
C ASP A 197 11.61 -15.16 -4.65
N ARG A 198 12.40 -14.44 -5.46
CA ARG A 198 12.74 -13.03 -5.25
C ARG A 198 11.56 -12.07 -5.43
N VAL A 199 10.50 -12.49 -6.14
CA VAL A 199 9.42 -11.62 -6.61
C VAL A 199 8.05 -12.21 -6.23
N MET A 200 7.14 -11.36 -5.79
CA MET A 200 5.73 -11.70 -5.61
C MET A 200 4.94 -11.19 -6.81
N LEU A 201 4.14 -12.05 -7.43
CA LEU A 201 3.31 -11.67 -8.56
C LEU A 201 1.84 -11.83 -8.18
N PHE A 202 1.06 -10.77 -8.39
CA PHE A 202 -0.38 -10.80 -8.20
C PHE A 202 -1.08 -10.77 -9.55
N ALA A 203 -1.48 -11.95 -9.99
CA ALA A 203 -2.38 -12.08 -11.11
C ALA A 203 -3.82 -11.86 -10.62
N GLY A 204 -4.24 -10.60 -10.46
CA GLY A 204 -5.66 -10.26 -10.49
C GLY A 204 -6.15 -10.47 -11.92
N THR A 205 -6.51 -11.72 -12.25
CA THR A 205 -6.88 -12.25 -13.59
C THR A 205 -6.36 -11.41 -14.78
N PRO A 206 -5.09 -11.55 -15.17
CA PRO A 206 -4.58 -11.02 -16.42
C PRO A 206 -4.69 -12.07 -17.54
N ASP A 207 -4.53 -11.63 -18.77
CA ASP A 207 -3.97 -12.49 -19.82
C ASP A 207 -2.68 -13.13 -19.25
N ASP A 208 -2.68 -14.45 -19.08
CA ASP A 208 -1.58 -15.21 -18.44
C ASP A 208 -0.21 -14.92 -19.08
N ASN A 209 -0.16 -14.44 -20.33
CA ASN A 209 1.09 -14.22 -21.05
C ASN A 209 1.90 -13.04 -20.50
N SER A 210 1.24 -11.95 -20.09
CA SER A 210 1.93 -10.75 -19.59
C SER A 210 2.61 -11.02 -18.25
N VAL A 211 1.95 -11.74 -17.34
CA VAL A 211 2.55 -12.13 -16.05
C VAL A 211 3.67 -13.13 -16.27
N ASN A 212 3.45 -14.15 -17.11
CA ASN A 212 4.49 -15.15 -17.41
C ASN A 212 5.76 -14.54 -18.02
N ALA A 213 5.63 -13.52 -18.88
CA ALA A 213 6.78 -12.81 -19.44
C ALA A 213 7.57 -12.05 -18.37
N LEU A 214 6.88 -11.35 -17.45
CA LEU A 214 7.51 -10.64 -16.34
C LEU A 214 8.15 -11.60 -15.34
N THR A 215 7.50 -12.72 -15.00
CA THR A 215 8.09 -13.77 -14.16
C THR A 215 9.40 -14.26 -14.75
N LYS A 216 9.42 -14.60 -16.04
CA LYS A 216 10.62 -15.09 -16.72
C LYS A 216 11.73 -14.04 -16.75
N LEU A 217 11.37 -12.78 -16.95
CA LEU A 217 12.33 -11.67 -16.97
C LEU A 217 12.96 -11.43 -15.59
N TRP A 218 12.18 -11.54 -14.50
CA TRP A 218 12.64 -11.14 -13.16
C TRP A 218 13.19 -12.30 -12.33
N CYS A 219 12.59 -13.49 -12.45
CA CYS A 219 13.04 -14.68 -11.73
C CYS A 219 14.16 -15.41 -12.49
N GLY A 220 14.49 -14.97 -13.71
CA GLY A 220 15.36 -15.70 -14.63
C GLY A 220 14.74 -17.02 -15.09
N PRO A 221 15.47 -17.85 -15.86
CA PRO A 221 15.07 -19.22 -16.10
C PRO A 221 15.02 -19.93 -14.75
N GLN A 222 13.81 -20.21 -14.25
CA GLN A 222 13.62 -20.91 -12.99
C GLN A 222 14.50 -22.15 -12.97
N SER A 223 15.43 -22.24 -12.01
CA SER A 223 16.07 -23.52 -11.71
C SER A 223 14.93 -24.47 -11.36
N SER A 224 14.86 -25.61 -12.03
CA SER A 224 13.76 -26.58 -12.08
C SER A 224 13.45 -27.29 -10.75
N ARG A 225 13.61 -26.61 -9.61
CA ARG A 225 13.38 -27.13 -8.26
C ARG A 225 12.11 -26.54 -7.64
N VAL A 226 10.96 -26.72 -8.28
CA VAL A 226 9.67 -26.72 -7.59
C VAL A 226 8.81 -27.90 -8.08
N ARG A 227 8.92 -28.99 -7.31
CA ARG A 227 7.97 -30.10 -7.09
C ARG A 227 7.41 -30.88 -8.30
N ARG A 228 8.07 -32.02 -8.58
CA ARG A 228 7.36 -33.31 -8.61
C ARG A 228 6.99 -33.66 -7.16
N ASN A 229 5.70 -33.84 -6.89
CA ASN A 229 5.13 -34.83 -5.96
C ASN A 229 3.68 -34.43 -5.63
N THR A 230 2.74 -35.08 -6.31
CA THR A 230 1.60 -35.80 -5.70
C THR A 230 0.96 -36.67 -6.78
N GLU A 231 1.61 -37.78 -7.10
CA GLU A 231 0.95 -39.03 -7.51
C GLU A 231 1.70 -40.18 -6.84
N ALA A 232 0.95 -41.19 -6.43
CA ALA A 232 1.34 -42.45 -5.76
C ALA A 232 1.49 -42.41 -4.23
N GLY A 233 0.53 -43.08 -3.56
CA GLY A 233 0.49 -43.40 -2.14
C GLY A 233 -0.93 -43.59 -1.65
#